data_AF-A0A1H7EZH0-F1
#
_entry.id   AF-A0A1H7EZH0-F1
#
_cell.length_a   1.000
_cell.length_b   1.000
_cell.length_c   1.000
_cell.angle_alpha   90.00
_cell.angle_beta   90.00
_cell.angle_gamma   90.00
#
_symmetry.space_group_name_H-M   'P 1'
#
loop_
_entity.id
_entity.type
_entity.pdbx_description
1 polymer ?
#
loop_
_entity_poly.entity_id
_entity_poly.type
_entity_poly.pdbx_seq_one_letter_code
_entity_poly.pdbx_strand_id
1 'polypeptide(L)'
;MDKKRIFITVVIALWIMLIWGHSMQPATVSEQESGRVLYYLGKIFPALLANEGGMVIVRKAAHITEFLILGILLTVAFSNKIYGRFNRFTTPALTGLFIAFIDETIQLFVVGRSGEVRDLWFDFGGVVLGTLIALAFSSGKRTRRKY
;
A
#
# COMPACT_ATOMS: atom_id res chain seq x y z
N MET A 1 26.90 -5.21 0.22
CA MET A 1 25.51 -5.16 0.75
C MET A 1 25.04 -6.59 0.99
N ASP A 2 24.40 -6.91 2.12
CA ASP A 2 23.90 -8.27 2.42
C ASP A 2 22.88 -8.71 1.35
N LYS A 3 22.98 -9.94 0.84
CA LYS A 3 22.13 -10.49 -0.24
C LYS A 3 20.64 -10.34 0.08
N LYS A 4 20.25 -10.52 1.35
CA LYS A 4 18.86 -10.33 1.81
C LYS A 4 18.38 -8.90 1.63
N ARG A 5 19.27 -7.91 1.77
CA ARG A 5 18.94 -6.49 1.64
C ARG A 5 18.70 -6.11 0.18
N ILE A 6 19.58 -6.58 -0.71
CA ILE A 6 19.40 -6.37 -2.16
C ILE A 6 18.05 -6.93 -2.59
N PHE A 7 17.74 -8.16 -2.17
CA PHE A 7 16.45 -8.78 -2.47
C PHE A 7 15.26 -7.94 -2.00
N ILE A 8 15.24 -7.49 -0.74
CA ILE A 8 14.15 -6.66 -0.22
C ILE A 8 14.02 -5.34 -0.98
N THR A 9 15.14 -4.69 -1.31
CA THR A 9 15.13 -3.44 -2.09
C THR A 9 14.57 -3.66 -3.49
N VAL A 10 14.93 -4.76 -4.16
CA VAL A 10 14.36 -5.12 -5.47
C VAL A 10 12.86 -5.38 -5.35
N VAL A 11 12.41 -6.13 -4.34
CA VAL A 11 10.97 -6.37 -4.11
C VAL A 11 10.22 -5.07 -3.90
N ILE A 12 10.76 -4.12 -3.12
CA ILE A 12 10.15 -2.79 -2.93
C ILE A 12 10.07 -2.03 -4.25
N ALA A 13 11.15 -2.03 -5.04
CA ALA A 13 11.16 -1.33 -6.32
C ALA A 13 10.10 -1.90 -7.28
N LEU A 14 9.99 -3.24 -7.37
CA LEU A 14 8.97 -3.90 -8.16
C LEU A 14 7.56 -3.61 -7.64
N TRP A 15 7.38 -3.55 -6.32
CA TRP A 15 6.08 -3.22 -5.72
C TRP A 15 5.65 -1.79 -6.01
N ILE A 16 6.58 -0.83 -5.97
CA ILE A 16 6.33 0.56 -6.34
C ILE A 16 5.97 0.66 -7.83
N MET A 17 6.69 -0.07 -8.70
CA MET A 17 6.34 -0.12 -10.13
C MET A 17 4.95 -0.70 -10.37
N LEU A 18 4.51 -1.68 -9.58
CA LEU A 18 3.16 -2.23 -9.65
C LEU A 18 2.11 -1.17 -9.28
N ILE A 19 2.30 -0.48 -8.15
CA ILE A 19 1.40 0.59 -7.68
C ILE A 19 1.25 1.66 -8.76
N TRP A 20 2.37 2.22 -9.23
CA TRP A 20 2.35 3.25 -10.26
C TRP A 20 1.83 2.74 -11.60
N GLY A 21 2.09 1.47 -11.93
CA GLY A 21 1.52 0.82 -13.10
C GLY A 21 -0.01 0.78 -13.06
N HIS A 22 -0.61 0.47 -11.91
CA HIS A 22 -2.06 0.54 -11.73
C HIS A 22 -2.59 1.98 -11.78
N SER A 23 -1.86 2.96 -11.24
CA SER A 23 -2.24 4.37 -11.31
C SER A 23 -2.14 4.99 -12.70
N MET A 24 -1.25 4.49 -13.57
CA MET A 24 -1.15 4.90 -14.96
C MET A 24 -2.29 4.35 -15.84
N GLN A 25 -3.07 3.38 -15.36
CA GLN A 25 -4.17 2.82 -16.15
C GLN A 25 -5.35 3.81 -16.25
N PRO A 26 -5.92 4.00 -17.46
CA PRO A 26 -7.15 4.76 -17.65
C PRO A 26 -8.27 4.26 -16.74
N ALA A 27 -9.16 5.15 -16.31
CA ALA A 27 -10.24 4.80 -15.39
C ALA A 27 -11.10 3.62 -15.88
N THR A 28 -11.36 3.55 -17.19
CA THR A 28 -12.13 2.47 -17.82
C THR A 28 -11.47 1.10 -17.68
N VAL A 29 -10.14 1.02 -17.78
CA VAL A 29 -9.36 -0.22 -17.63
C VAL A 29 -9.37 -0.66 -16.17
N SER A 30 -9.10 0.27 -15.26
CA SER A 30 -9.12 -0.04 -13.82
C SER A 30 -10.52 -0.40 -13.30
N GLU A 31 -11.58 0.21 -13.85
CA GLU A 31 -12.96 -0.17 -13.56
C GLU A 31 -13.26 -1.60 -14.03
N GLN A 32 -12.74 -2.01 -15.19
CA GLN A 32 -12.91 -3.39 -15.66
C GLN A 32 -12.20 -4.39 -14.72
N GLU A 33 -11.00 -4.08 -14.26
CA GLU A 33 -10.27 -4.92 -13.29
C GLU A 33 -11.01 -4.99 -11.95
N SER A 34 -11.41 -3.84 -11.42
CA SER A 34 -12.19 -3.73 -10.19
C SER A 34 -13.52 -4.46 -10.30
N GLY A 35 -14.17 -4.41 -11.48
CA GLY A 35 -15.41 -5.12 -11.77
C GLY A 35 -15.26 -6.65 -11.74
N ARG A 36 -14.13 -7.18 -12.23
CA ARG A 36 -13.82 -8.62 -12.10
C ARG A 36 -13.67 -9.02 -10.64
N VAL A 37 -12.94 -8.24 -9.85
CA VAL A 37 -12.76 -8.49 -8.41
C VAL A 37 -14.10 -8.38 -7.67
N LEU A 38 -14.90 -7.34 -7.97
CA LEU A 38 -16.23 -7.16 -7.40
C LEU A 38 -17.16 -8.32 -7.73
N TYR A 39 -17.12 -8.85 -8.95
CA TYR A 39 -17.91 -10.01 -9.34
C TYR A 39 -17.61 -11.24 -8.48
N TYR A 40 -16.33 -11.54 -8.23
CA TYR A 40 -15.96 -12.67 -7.38
C TYR A 40 -16.28 -12.42 -5.90
N LEU A 41 -15.99 -11.22 -5.39
CA LEU A 41 -16.34 -10.85 -4.01
C LEU A 41 -17.85 -10.84 -3.79
N GLY A 42 -18.62 -10.43 -4.79
CA GLY A 42 -20.08 -10.41 -4.78
C GLY A 42 -20.73 -11.77 -4.61
N LYS A 43 -20.05 -12.85 -5.01
CA LYS A 43 -20.51 -14.23 -4.75
C LYS A 43 -20.45 -14.60 -3.27
N ILE A 44 -19.56 -13.97 -2.51
CA ILE A 44 -19.36 -14.21 -1.07
C ILE A 44 -20.12 -13.15 -0.26
N PHE A 45 -20.15 -11.91 -0.75
CA PHE A 45 -20.77 -10.75 -0.12
C PHE A 45 -21.75 -10.06 -1.09
N PRO A 46 -23.00 -10.55 -1.22
CA PRO A 46 -23.97 -10.01 -2.17
C PRO A 46 -24.27 -8.51 -1.99
N ALA A 47 -24.15 -8.00 -0.76
CA ALA A 47 -24.34 -6.58 -0.44
C ALA A 47 -23.36 -5.64 -1.17
N LEU A 48 -22.19 -6.12 -1.58
CA LEU A 48 -21.22 -5.35 -2.38
C LEU A 48 -21.70 -5.13 -3.82
N LEU A 49 -22.43 -6.09 -4.41
CA LEU A 49 -23.03 -5.94 -5.75
C LEU A 49 -24.29 -5.09 -5.73
N ALA A 50 -25.04 -5.11 -4.62
CA ALA A 50 -26.25 -4.31 -4.46
C ALA A 50 -25.97 -2.82 -4.19
N ASN A 51 -24.72 -2.46 -3.89
CA ASN A 51 -24.33 -1.09 -3.63
C ASN A 51 -23.77 -0.43 -4.90
N GLU A 52 -24.37 0.70 -5.32
CA GLU A 52 -23.91 1.44 -6.51
C GLU A 52 -22.45 1.91 -6.40
N GLY A 53 -21.95 2.07 -5.18
CA GLY A 53 -20.54 2.39 -4.87
C GLY A 53 -19.62 1.18 -4.72
N GLY A 54 -20.09 -0.06 -4.94
CA GLY A 54 -19.31 -1.29 -4.74
C GLY A 54 -18.00 -1.31 -5.53
N MET A 55 -18.00 -0.82 -6.77
CA MET A 55 -16.77 -0.71 -7.58
C MET A 55 -15.76 0.25 -6.96
N VAL A 56 -16.22 1.41 -6.47
CA VAL A 56 -15.36 2.40 -5.82
C VAL A 56 -14.77 1.83 -4.53
N ILE A 57 -15.57 1.08 -3.76
CA ILE A 57 -15.12 0.43 -2.52
C ILE A 57 -14.01 -0.58 -2.83
N VAL A 58 -14.22 -1.49 -3.79
CA VAL A 58 -13.22 -2.51 -4.17
C VAL A 58 -11.95 -1.86 -4.67
N ARG A 59 -12.05 -0.82 -5.49
CA ARG A 59 -10.90 -0.07 -6.00
C ARG A 59 -10.11 0.58 -4.86
N LYS A 60 -10.78 1.31 -3.96
CA LYS A 60 -10.11 1.94 -2.80
C LYS A 60 -9.51 0.90 -1.85
N ALA A 61 -10.18 -0.22 -1.65
CA ALA A 61 -9.64 -1.31 -0.84
C ALA A 61 -8.37 -1.91 -1.46
N ALA A 62 -8.28 -2.00 -2.80
CA ALA A 62 -7.08 -2.46 -3.48
C ALA A 62 -5.90 -1.51 -3.23
N HIS A 63 -6.06 -0.21 -3.46
CA HIS A 63 -5.02 0.80 -3.20
C HIS A 63 -4.56 0.78 -1.72
N ILE A 64 -5.50 0.82 -0.77
CA ILE A 64 -5.16 0.72 0.67
C ILE A 64 -4.35 -0.55 0.97
N THR A 65 -4.68 -1.68 0.34
CA THR A 65 -3.96 -2.95 0.53
C THR A 65 -2.55 -2.89 -0.06
N GLU A 66 -2.38 -2.30 -1.24
CA GLU A 66 -1.07 -2.12 -1.87
C GLU A 66 -0.13 -1.26 -1.00
N PHE A 67 -0.66 -0.16 -0.47
CA PHE A 67 0.07 0.73 0.43
C PHE A 67 0.32 0.12 1.81
N LEU A 68 -0.58 -0.75 2.30
CA LEU A 68 -0.34 -1.58 3.49
C LEU A 68 0.86 -2.50 3.30
N ILE A 69 0.92 -3.22 2.18
CA ILE A 69 2.04 -4.10 1.86
C ILE A 69 3.32 -3.29 1.73
N LEU A 70 3.27 -2.12 1.08
CA LEU A 70 4.41 -1.20 0.98
C LEU A 70 4.90 -0.77 2.38
N GLY A 71 4.01 -0.40 3.29
CA GLY A 71 4.35 -0.03 4.68
C GLY A 71 5.08 -1.15 5.43
N ILE A 72 4.64 -2.40 5.25
CA ILE A 72 5.32 -3.59 5.81
C ILE A 72 6.74 -3.71 5.22
N LEU A 73 6.86 -3.67 3.88
CA LEU A 73 8.13 -3.85 3.18
C LEU A 73 9.15 -2.76 3.57
N LEU A 74 8.73 -1.50 3.60
CA LEU A 74 9.55 -0.37 4.02
C LEU A 74 10.04 -0.56 5.47
N THR A 75 9.14 -0.96 6.37
CA THR A 75 9.49 -1.20 7.77
C THR A 75 10.53 -2.31 7.91
N VAL A 76 10.37 -3.41 7.16
CA VAL A 76 11.35 -4.51 7.14
C VAL A 76 12.71 -4.03 6.60
N ALA A 77 12.72 -3.24 5.52
CA ALA A 77 13.94 -2.71 4.93
C ALA A 77 14.71 -1.76 5.87
N PHE A 78 13.99 -0.92 6.63
CA PHE A 78 14.59 0.06 7.55
C PHE A 78 14.85 -0.46 8.97
N SER A 79 14.26 -1.60 9.36
CA SER A 79 14.31 -2.18 10.72
C SER A 79 15.72 -2.34 11.32
N ASN A 80 16.73 -2.55 10.47
CA ASN A 80 18.14 -2.76 10.83
C ASN A 80 19.03 -1.54 10.61
N LYS A 81 18.51 -0.44 10.07
CA LYS A 81 19.26 0.80 9.80
C LYS A 81 19.00 1.89 10.84
N ILE A 82 17.86 1.79 11.53
CA ILE A 82 17.33 2.89 12.32
C ILE A 82 17.23 2.50 13.80
N TYR A 83 17.82 3.36 14.63
CA TYR A 83 17.74 3.30 16.09
C TYR A 83 16.63 4.25 16.59
N GLY A 84 15.96 3.84 17.67
CA GLY A 84 14.82 4.56 18.25
C GLY A 84 13.47 4.12 17.68
N ARG A 85 12.46 4.00 18.55
CA ARG A 85 11.09 3.61 18.16
C ARG A 85 10.44 4.64 17.23
N PHE A 86 10.67 5.93 17.50
CA PHE A 86 10.13 7.03 16.71
C PHE A 86 10.61 6.95 15.25
N ASN A 87 11.93 6.88 15.04
CA ASN A 87 12.50 6.85 13.69
C ASN A 87 12.10 5.59 12.90
N ARG A 88 11.88 4.46 13.57
CA ARG A 88 11.41 3.21 12.93
C ARG A 88 9.98 3.29 12.41
N PHE A 89 9.19 4.22 12.94
CA PHE A 89 7.85 4.51 12.46
C PHE A 89 7.88 5.63 11.41
N THR A 90 8.56 6.75 11.71
CA THR A 90 8.53 7.94 10.86
C THR A 90 9.21 7.73 9.52
N THR A 91 10.31 6.98 9.43
CA THR A 91 11.00 6.80 8.14
C THR A 91 10.18 5.99 7.12
N PRO A 92 9.61 4.81 7.46
CA PRO A 92 8.68 4.11 6.58
C PRO A 92 7.44 4.95 6.26
N ALA A 93 6.85 5.62 7.26
CA ALA A 93 5.65 6.43 7.07
C ALA A 93 5.88 7.59 6.11
N LEU A 94 6.94 8.39 6.30
CA LEU A 94 7.26 9.52 5.41
C LEU A 94 7.64 9.06 4.00
N THR A 95 8.35 7.94 3.89
CA THR A 95 8.69 7.36 2.58
C THR A 95 7.42 6.91 1.85
N GLY A 96 6.53 6.20 2.53
CA GLY A 96 5.25 5.77 1.94
C GLY A 96 4.32 6.95 1.63
N LEU A 97 4.29 8.00 2.46
CA LEU A 97 3.57 9.24 2.18
C LEU A 97 4.06 9.89 0.87
N PHE A 98 5.37 9.95 0.68
CA PHE A 98 5.94 10.49 -0.56
C PHE A 98 5.58 9.64 -1.79
N ILE A 99 5.56 8.31 -1.64
CA ILE A 99 5.14 7.41 -2.72
C ILE A 99 3.64 7.57 -3.04
N ALA A 100 2.78 7.71 -2.01
CA ALA A 100 1.35 7.99 -2.19
C ALA A 100 1.11 9.35 -2.85
N PHE A 101 1.90 10.37 -2.49
CA PHE A 101 1.85 11.67 -3.15
C PHE A 101 2.22 11.58 -4.63
N ILE A 102 3.27 10.83 -4.98
CA ILE A 102 3.63 10.57 -6.39
C ILE A 102 2.51 9.82 -7.10
N ASP A 103 1.88 8.85 -6.44
CA ASP A 103 0.80 8.05 -7.03
C ASP A 103 -0.39 8.93 -7.45
N GLU A 104 -0.89 9.76 -6.54
CA GLU A 104 -1.96 10.72 -6.83
C GLU A 104 -1.53 11.77 -7.88
N THR A 105 -0.25 12.16 -7.88
CA THR A 105 0.30 13.05 -8.91
C THR A 105 0.29 12.39 -10.29
N ILE A 106 0.60 11.10 -10.39
CA ILE A 106 0.51 10.34 -11.64
C ILE A 106 -0.94 10.30 -12.11
N GLN A 107 -1.89 10.03 -11.21
CA GLN A 107 -3.31 9.97 -11.55
C GLN A 107 -3.85 11.30 -12.12
N LEU A 108 -3.32 12.46 -11.72
CA LEU A 108 -3.69 13.76 -12.32
C LEU A 108 -3.39 13.84 -13.83
N PHE A 109 -2.45 13.04 -14.33
CA PHE A 109 -2.10 13.00 -15.75
C PHE A 109 -2.81 11.89 -16.53
N VAL A 110 -3.72 11.14 -15.89
CA VAL A 110 -4.41 10.00 -16.49
C VAL A 110 -5.88 10.32 -16.77
N VAL A 111 -6.33 9.97 -17.98
CA VAL A 111 -7.69 10.28 -18.42
C VAL A 111 -8.73 9.55 -17.56
N GLY A 112 -9.72 10.31 -17.08
CA GLY A 112 -10.84 9.79 -16.27
C GLY A 112 -10.48 9.55 -14.80
N ARG A 113 -9.26 9.88 -14.37
CA ARG A 113 -8.84 9.88 -12.97
C ARG A 113 -8.81 11.31 -12.44
N SER A 114 -9.08 11.44 -11.15
CA SER A 114 -8.88 12.67 -10.41
C SER A 114 -7.93 12.37 -9.26
N GLY A 115 -6.80 13.06 -9.21
CA GLY A 115 -5.94 13.02 -8.03
C GLY A 115 -6.65 13.71 -6.87
N GLU A 116 -7.12 12.95 -5.90
CA GLU A 116 -7.84 13.47 -4.74
C GLU A 116 -6.94 13.45 -3.51
N VAL A 117 -6.84 14.59 -2.80
CA VAL A 117 -6.14 14.66 -1.51
C VAL A 117 -6.74 13.66 -0.50
N ARG A 118 -8.02 13.33 -0.64
CA ARG A 118 -8.68 12.31 0.18
C ARG A 118 -8.09 10.91 -0.06
N ASP A 119 -7.78 10.57 -1.30
CA ASP A 119 -7.26 9.24 -1.66
C ASP A 119 -5.81 9.08 -1.21
N LEU A 120 -5.02 10.17 -1.27
CA LEU A 120 -3.71 10.26 -0.62
C LEU A 120 -3.76 9.87 0.87
N TRP A 121 -4.76 10.36 1.61
CA TRP A 121 -4.89 10.04 3.04
C TRP A 121 -5.29 8.59 3.30
N PHE A 122 -6.09 7.99 2.42
CA PHE A 122 -6.43 6.56 2.51
C PHE A 122 -5.19 5.69 2.29
N ASP A 123 -4.42 6.00 1.26
CA ASP A 123 -3.19 5.28 0.92
C ASP A 123 -2.14 5.44 2.02
N PHE A 124 -1.97 6.66 2.53
CA PHE A 124 -1.13 6.90 3.70
C PHE A 124 -1.60 6.11 4.93
N GLY A 125 -2.92 6.01 5.15
CA GLY A 125 -3.50 5.16 6.18
C GLY A 125 -3.09 3.69 6.02
N GLY A 126 -3.08 3.17 4.80
CA GLY A 126 -2.54 1.86 4.45
C GLY A 126 -1.08 1.70 4.89
N VAL A 127 -0.21 2.64 4.49
CA VAL A 127 1.22 2.65 4.88
C VAL A 127 1.40 2.63 6.40
N VAL A 128 0.66 3.48 7.11
CA VAL A 128 0.72 3.58 8.58
C VAL A 128 0.31 2.25 9.21
N LEU A 129 -0.79 1.66 8.78
CA LEU A 129 -1.27 0.38 9.28
C LEU A 129 -0.25 -0.74 9.03
N GLY A 130 0.29 -0.84 7.81
CA GLY A 130 1.33 -1.81 7.47
C GLY A 130 2.60 -1.64 8.31
N THR A 131 3.00 -0.39 8.56
CA THR A 131 4.14 -0.06 9.42
C THR A 131 3.92 -0.54 10.85
N LEU A 132 2.76 -0.22 11.44
CA LEU A 132 2.42 -0.63 12.80
C LEU A 132 2.39 -2.16 12.96
N ILE A 133 1.79 -2.86 12.00
CA ILE A 133 1.76 -4.33 11.96
C ILE A 133 3.18 -4.88 11.98
N ALA A 134 4.04 -4.42 11.06
CA ALA A 134 5.43 -4.89 10.99
C ALA A 134 6.23 -4.59 12.26
N LEU A 135 6.03 -3.43 12.88
CA LEU A 135 6.67 -3.06 14.15
C LEU A 135 6.22 -3.95 15.30
N ALA A 136 4.93 -4.28 15.40
CA ALA A 136 4.40 -5.19 16.41
C ALA A 136 5.05 -6.58 16.32
N PHE A 137 5.15 -7.15 15.12
CA PHE A 137 5.80 -8.45 14.90
C PHE A 137 7.31 -8.41 15.17
N SER A 138 8.00 -7.31 14.83
CA SER A 138 9.44 -7.17 15.07
C SER A 138 9.78 -7.00 16.55
N SER A 139 8.90 -6.36 17.33
CA SER A 139 9.07 -6.16 18.77
C SER A 139 8.93 -7.48 19.54
N GLY A 140 7.98 -8.34 19.17
CA GLY A 140 7.80 -9.66 19.78
C GLY A 140 8.99 -10.61 19.56
N LYS A 141 9.70 -10.50 18.44
CA LYS A 141 10.88 -11.34 18.14
C LYS A 141 12.13 -10.95 18.93
N ARG A 142 12.26 -9.70 19.41
CA ARG A 142 13.41 -9.28 20.23
C ARG A 142 13.28 -9.69 21.68
N THR A 143 12.07 -9.69 22.24
CA THR A 143 11.83 -10.14 23.61
C THR A 143 12.08 -11.65 23.77
N ARG A 144 11.78 -12.45 22.73
CA ARG A 144 12.04 -13.91 22.72
C ARG A 144 13.50 -14.32 22.51
N ARG A 145 14.38 -13.43 22.07
CA ARG A 145 15.81 -13.75 21.82
C ARG A 145 16.70 -13.52 23.06
N LYS A 146 16.11 -13.08 24.16
CA LYS A 146 16.77 -12.80 25.44
C LYS A 146 16.61 -13.92 26.48
N TYR A 147 15.96 -15.03 26.11
CA TYR A 147 15.81 -16.25 26.91
C TYR A 147 16.38 -17.43 26.12
#